data_AF-A0A2P4YJJ5-F1
#
_entry.id   AF-A0A2P4YJJ5-F1
#
_cell.length_a   1.000
_cell.length_b   1.000
_cell.length_c   1.000
_cell.angle_alpha   90.00
_cell.angle_beta   90.00
_cell.angle_gamma   90.00
#
_symmetry.space_group_name_H-M   'P 1'
#
loop_
_entity.id
_entity.type
_entity.pdbx_description
1 polymer ?
#
loop_
_entity_poly.entity_id
_entity_poly.type
_entity_poly.pdbx_seq_one_letter_code
_entity_poly.pdbx_strand_id
1 'polypeptide(L)'
;MELTHELVKKKVELLEQQKAKATKLNELLDAPGGFNDASRKTCKNLEAAITASKRPGYFPYYEQPEHLKNVMRSGEVQRLQEQIVHLQKQIDHLTEKIEKSTEGHEGGHTGTTITSLKHWLATYGTPKQQSTSDLYTVFTPDRKVYGGTTHYSAFRSQASTMKKGRLTK
;
A
#
# COMPACT_ATOMS: atom_id res chain seq x y z
N MET A 1 16.68 -17.02 10.88
CA MET A 1 15.23 -17.20 10.66
C MET A 1 14.43 -17.08 11.96
N GLU A 2 14.89 -17.58 13.10
CA GLU A 2 14.14 -17.48 14.38
C GLU A 2 13.95 -16.03 14.86
N LEU A 3 14.99 -15.20 14.75
CA LEU A 3 15.00 -13.81 15.24
C LEU A 3 14.01 -12.89 14.48
N THR A 4 13.83 -13.11 13.18
CA THR A 4 12.84 -12.37 12.38
C THR A 4 11.41 -12.79 12.72
N HIS A 5 11.18 -14.08 12.97
CA HIS A 5 9.88 -14.57 13.45
C HIS A 5 9.50 -14.00 14.82
N GLU A 6 10.46 -13.88 15.74
CA GLU A 6 10.25 -13.25 17.04
C GLU A 6 9.90 -11.76 16.93
N LEU A 7 10.59 -11.01 16.08
CA LEU A 7 10.30 -9.59 15.82
C LEU A 7 8.91 -9.40 15.21
N VAL A 8 8.51 -10.26 14.27
CA VAL A 8 7.17 -10.23 13.67
C VAL A 8 6.09 -10.56 14.71
N LYS A 9 6.32 -11.57 15.56
CA LYS A 9 5.39 -11.92 16.64
C LYS A 9 5.19 -10.75 17.61
N LYS A 10 6.27 -10.09 18.00
CA LYS A 10 6.22 -8.91 18.86
C LYS A 10 5.48 -7.73 18.21
N LYS A 11 5.65 -7.52 16.90
CA LYS A 11 4.88 -6.51 16.14
C LYS A 11 3.38 -6.81 16.16
N VAL A 12 2.98 -8.07 15.98
CA VAL A 12 1.56 -8.47 16.04
C VAL A 12 0.97 -8.20 17.42
N GLU A 13 1.70 -8.51 18.49
CA GLU A 13 1.24 -8.24 19.86
C GLU A 13 1.04 -6.74 20.12
N LEU A 14 1.98 -5.88 19.68
CA LEU A 14 1.85 -4.43 19.82
C LEU A 14 0.69 -3.86 18.99
N LEU A 15 0.44 -4.40 17.79
CA LEU A 15 -0.71 -4.04 16.97
C LEU A 15 -2.03 -4.40 17.66
N GLU A 16 -2.09 -5.54 18.33
CA GLU A 16 -3.28 -5.95 19.09
C GLU A 16 -3.52 -5.04 20.30
N GLN A 17 -2.45 -4.65 21.02
CA GLN A 17 -2.53 -3.67 22.10
C GLN A 17 -2.99 -2.29 21.59
N GLN A 18 -2.49 -1.86 20.43
CA GLN A 18 -2.92 -0.60 19.80
C GLN A 18 -4.40 -0.66 19.42
N LYS A 19 -4.83 -1.77 18.80
CA LYS A 19 -6.23 -2.01 18.44
C LYS A 19 -7.14 -1.95 19.66
N ALA A 20 -6.79 -2.63 20.76
CA ALA A 20 -7.60 -2.62 21.98
C ALA A 20 -7.79 -1.19 22.55
N LYS A 21 -6.72 -0.38 22.55
CA LYS A 21 -6.79 1.02 22.99
C LYS A 21 -7.62 1.89 22.03
N ALA A 22 -7.48 1.68 20.73
CA ALA A 22 -8.27 2.38 19.71
C ALA A 22 -9.76 2.02 19.78
N THR A 23 -10.09 0.75 20.02
CA THR A 23 -11.47 0.31 20.23
C THR A 23 -12.08 0.99 21.45
N LYS A 24 -11.36 1.01 22.58
CA LYS A 24 -11.81 1.72 23.79
C LYS A 24 -12.01 3.23 23.55
N LEU A 25 -11.13 3.87 22.78
CA LEU A 25 -11.28 5.27 22.40
C LEU A 25 -12.53 5.48 21.54
N ASN A 26 -12.76 4.62 20.54
CA ASN A 26 -13.94 4.70 19.68
C ASN A 26 -15.23 4.45 20.46
N GLU A 27 -15.24 3.53 21.42
CA GLU A 27 -16.38 3.33 22.31
C GLU A 27 -16.74 4.61 23.07
N LEU A 28 -15.76 5.35 23.60
CA LEU A 28 -16.02 6.63 24.29
C LEU A 28 -16.62 7.69 23.35
N LEU A 29 -16.24 7.68 22.07
CA LEU A 29 -16.69 8.64 21.07
C LEU A 29 -18.07 8.31 20.50
N ASP A 30 -18.28 7.06 20.08
CA ASP A 30 -19.40 6.62 19.26
C ASP A 30 -20.46 5.78 19.99
N ALA A 31 -20.23 5.40 21.26
CA ALA A 31 -21.28 4.77 22.05
C ALA A 31 -22.53 5.66 22.13
N PRO A 32 -23.73 5.08 22.32
CA PRO A 32 -24.94 5.86 22.52
C PRO A 32 -24.78 6.78 23.73
N GLY A 33 -24.87 8.10 23.52
CA GLY A 33 -24.57 9.08 24.56
C GLY A 33 -23.08 9.29 24.85
N GLY A 34 -22.20 8.91 23.92
CA GLY A 34 -20.78 9.24 23.89
C GLY A 34 -20.51 10.68 23.50
N PHE A 35 -19.24 11.02 23.32
CA PHE A 35 -18.82 12.41 23.05
C PHE A 35 -19.40 12.97 21.75
N ASN A 36 -19.55 12.16 20.70
CA ASN A 36 -20.08 12.64 19.42
C ASN A 36 -21.57 12.99 19.52
N ASP A 37 -22.35 12.18 20.24
CA ASP A 37 -23.76 12.46 20.51
C ASP A 37 -23.93 13.70 21.40
N ALA A 38 -23.14 13.80 22.46
CA ALA A 38 -23.16 14.95 23.35
C ALA A 38 -22.80 16.24 22.59
N SER A 39 -21.78 16.19 21.73
CA SER A 39 -21.36 17.31 20.88
C SER A 39 -22.50 17.77 19.96
N ARG A 40 -23.14 16.83 19.24
CA ARG A 40 -24.31 17.12 18.39
C ARG A 40 -25.45 17.78 19.17
N LYS A 41 -25.77 17.28 20.36
CA LYS A 41 -26.82 17.84 21.21
C LYS A 41 -26.45 19.23 21.75
N THR A 42 -25.18 19.46 22.11
CA THR A 42 -24.72 20.79 22.51
C THR A 42 -24.77 21.80 21.36
N CYS A 43 -24.44 21.40 20.13
CA CYS A 43 -24.62 22.27 18.96
C CYS A 43 -26.10 22.64 18.76
N LYS A 44 -27.01 21.68 18.88
CA LYS A 44 -28.47 21.94 18.82
C LYS A 44 -28.94 22.88 19.93
N ASN A 45 -28.38 22.78 21.14
CA ASN A 45 -28.68 23.75 22.20
C ASN A 45 -28.25 25.17 21.82
N LEU A 46 -27.08 25.32 21.20
CA LEU A 46 -26.59 26.63 20.75
C LEU A 46 -27.51 27.20 19.66
N GLU A 47 -27.94 26.38 18.70
CA GLU A 47 -28.92 26.76 17.67
C GLU A 47 -30.28 27.16 18.28
N ALA A 48 -30.74 26.42 19.29
CA ALA A 48 -31.95 26.72 20.03
C ALA A 48 -31.81 28.03 20.80
N ALA A 49 -30.68 28.29 21.45
CA ALA A 49 -30.41 29.53 22.17
C ALA A 49 -30.38 30.74 21.23
N ILE A 50 -29.76 30.60 20.04
CA ILE A 50 -29.76 31.63 19.00
C ILE A 50 -31.20 31.92 18.55
N THR A 51 -32.01 30.89 18.33
CA THR A 51 -33.42 31.05 17.96
C THR A 51 -34.26 31.68 19.07
N ALA A 52 -34.08 31.24 20.31
CA ALA A 52 -34.78 31.74 21.49
C ALA A 52 -34.43 33.21 21.78
N SER A 53 -33.18 33.64 21.54
CA SER A 53 -32.81 35.06 21.61
C SER A 53 -33.62 35.94 20.65
N LYS A 54 -34.10 35.37 19.53
CA LYS A 54 -34.93 36.05 18.54
C LYS A 54 -36.43 35.97 18.87
N ARG A 55 -36.86 35.00 19.69
CA ARG A 55 -38.24 34.79 20.15
C ARG A 55 -38.24 34.23 21.57
N PRO A 56 -38.36 35.10 22.60
CA PRO A 56 -38.21 34.67 23.99
C PRO A 56 -39.31 33.68 24.38
N GLY A 57 -38.88 32.51 24.85
CA GLY A 57 -39.71 31.40 25.34
C GLY A 57 -38.84 30.38 26.08
N TYR A 58 -39.44 29.55 26.92
CA TYR A 58 -38.71 28.53 27.68
C TYR A 58 -38.37 27.33 26.79
N PHE A 59 -37.08 26.99 26.70
CA PHE A 59 -36.59 25.78 26.02
C PHE A 59 -35.72 24.98 27.00
N PRO A 60 -36.03 23.70 27.26
CA PRO A 60 -35.15 22.84 28.05
C PRO A 60 -33.89 22.52 27.22
N TYR A 61 -32.72 22.94 27.72
CA TYR A 61 -31.45 22.66 27.08
C TYR A 61 -30.94 21.27 27.49
N TYR A 62 -30.28 20.58 26.55
CA TYR A 62 -29.56 19.36 26.86
C TYR A 62 -28.42 19.64 27.85
N GLU A 63 -28.33 18.87 28.93
CA GLU A 63 -27.19 18.87 29.84
C GLU A 63 -26.32 17.64 29.60
N GLN A 64 -25.00 17.82 29.65
CA GLN A 64 -24.08 16.71 29.50
C GLN A 64 -24.21 15.73 30.70
N PRO A 65 -24.30 14.43 30.44
CA PRO A 65 -24.29 13.40 31.47
C PRO A 65 -23.02 13.43 32.35
N GLU A 66 -23.16 13.11 33.63
CA GLU A 66 -22.06 13.11 34.60
C GLU A 66 -20.92 12.15 34.24
N HIS A 67 -21.20 11.02 33.59
CA HIS A 67 -20.15 10.09 33.17
C HIS A 67 -19.18 10.72 32.16
N LEU A 68 -19.68 11.53 31.22
CA LEU A 68 -18.82 12.24 30.25
C LEU A 68 -18.00 13.34 30.93
N LYS A 69 -18.60 14.07 31.87
CA LYS A 69 -17.87 15.09 32.66
C LYS A 69 -16.73 14.46 33.45
N ASN A 70 -16.96 13.29 34.03
CA ASN A 70 -15.93 12.53 34.74
C ASN A 70 -14.82 12.06 33.81
N VAL A 71 -15.14 11.58 32.60
CA VAL A 71 -14.14 11.18 31.59
C VAL A 71 -13.34 12.38 31.07
N MET A 72 -13.97 13.54 30.90
CA MET A 72 -13.24 14.78 30.56
C MET A 72 -12.29 15.19 31.68
N ARG A 73 -12.76 15.18 32.92
CA ARG A 73 -11.97 15.54 34.10
C ARG A 73 -10.80 14.58 34.33
N SER A 74 -10.97 13.30 34.04
CA SER A 74 -9.92 12.28 34.19
C SER A 74 -8.84 12.37 33.11
N GLY A 75 -9.11 13.06 32.00
CA GLY A 75 -8.20 13.14 30.85
C GLY A 75 -7.96 11.79 30.17
N GLU A 76 -8.87 10.82 30.34
CA GLU A 76 -8.70 9.45 29.85
C GLU A 76 -8.53 9.40 28.33
N VAL A 77 -9.26 10.23 27.59
CA VAL A 77 -9.17 10.34 26.12
C VAL A 77 -7.76 10.75 25.70
N GLN A 78 -7.22 11.80 26.34
CA GLN A 78 -5.87 12.28 26.05
C GLN A 78 -4.81 11.21 26.37
N ARG A 79 -4.95 10.52 27.50
CA ARG A 79 -4.05 9.42 27.88
C ARG A 79 -4.09 8.27 26.89
N LEU A 80 -5.27 7.89 26.41
CA LEU A 80 -5.42 6.85 25.38
C LEU A 80 -4.77 7.27 24.07
N GLN A 81 -4.96 8.51 23.65
CA GLN A 81 -4.30 9.06 22.45
C GLN A 81 -2.77 9.01 22.57
N GLU A 82 -2.21 9.50 23.67
CA GLU A 82 -0.76 9.48 23.91
C GLU A 82 -0.20 8.05 23.89
N GLN A 83 -0.91 7.09 24.47
CA GLN A 83 -0.53 5.68 24.46
C GLN A 83 -0.58 5.07 23.06
N ILE A 84 -1.60 5.39 22.24
CA ILE A 84 -1.70 4.93 20.85
C ILE A 84 -0.54 5.49 20.02
N VAL A 85 -0.21 6.78 20.19
CA VAL A 85 0.93 7.41 19.50
C VAL A 85 2.25 6.79 19.93
N HIS A 86 2.41 6.47 21.22
CA HIS A 86 3.61 5.80 21.70
C HIS A 86 3.76 4.38 21.12
N LEU A 87 2.67 3.60 21.08
CA LEU A 87 2.66 2.28 20.46
C LEU A 87 2.97 2.34 18.97
N GLN A 88 2.43 3.35 18.25
CA GLN A 88 2.74 3.55 16.83
C GLN A 88 4.25 3.72 16.61
N LYS A 89 4.91 4.57 17.40
CA LYS A 89 6.37 4.76 17.31
C LYS A 89 7.15 3.47 17.55
N GLN A 90 6.69 2.62 18.48
CA GLN A 90 7.33 1.32 18.73
C GLN A 90 7.13 0.35 17.56
N ILE A 91 5.94 0.33 16.95
CA ILE A 91 5.62 -0.48 15.78
C ILE A 91 6.45 -0.03 14.57
N ASP A 92 6.57 1.27 14.36
CA ASP A 92 7.37 1.84 13.27
C ASP A 92 8.84 1.43 13.42
N HIS A 93 9.39 1.58 14.63
CA HIS A 93 10.76 1.18 14.93
C HIS A 93 11.01 -0.33 14.73
N LEU A 94 10.05 -1.19 15.10
CA LEU A 94 10.15 -2.63 14.84
C LEU A 94 10.01 -2.95 13.36
N THR A 95 9.19 -2.20 12.62
CA THR A 95 9.02 -2.37 11.18
C THR A 95 10.32 -2.05 10.45
N GLU A 96 10.97 -0.94 10.77
CA GLU A 96 12.30 -0.63 10.23
C GLU A 96 13.35 -1.71 10.54
N LYS A 97 13.31 -2.28 11.75
CA LYS A 97 14.22 -3.37 12.13
C LYS A 97 13.98 -4.64 11.32
N ILE A 98 12.72 -4.97 11.05
CA ILE A 98 12.35 -6.12 10.23
C ILE A 98 12.83 -5.89 8.79
N GLU A 99 12.55 -4.72 8.22
CA GLU A 99 12.97 -4.34 6.86
C GLU A 99 14.49 -4.39 6.69
N LYS A 100 15.26 -3.80 7.61
CA LYS A 100 16.73 -3.86 7.60
C LYS A 100 17.26 -5.30 7.73
N SER A 101 16.58 -6.14 8.51
CA SER A 101 16.96 -7.54 8.70
C SER A 101 16.66 -8.40 7.47
N THR A 102 15.61 -8.06 6.71
CA THR A 102 15.29 -8.70 5.43
C THR A 102 16.22 -8.24 4.31
N GLU A 103 16.55 -6.95 4.24
CA GLU A 103 17.50 -6.40 3.26
C GLU A 103 18.92 -6.95 3.46
N GLY A 104 19.35 -7.10 4.72
CA GLY A 104 20.64 -7.73 5.05
C GLY A 104 20.74 -9.22 4.69
N HIS A 105 19.60 -9.89 4.46
CA HIS A 105 19.57 -11.28 3.98
C HIS A 105 19.53 -11.39 2.44
N GLU A 106 19.11 -10.33 1.72
CA GLU A 106 19.20 -10.28 0.26
C GLU A 106 20.58 -9.79 -0.24
N GLY A 107 21.41 -9.24 0.64
CA GLY A 107 22.78 -8.77 0.37
C GLY A 107 23.85 -9.86 0.13
N GLY A 108 23.44 -11.09 -0.20
CA GLY A 108 24.32 -12.18 -0.62
C GLY A 108 24.40 -12.38 -2.14
N HIS A 109 23.75 -11.52 -2.94
CA HIS A 109 24.03 -11.44 -4.36
C HIS A 109 24.92 -10.23 -4.58
N THR A 110 26.21 -10.47 -4.72
CA THR A 110 27.10 -9.55 -5.45
C THR A 110 26.49 -9.40 -6.84
N GLY A 111 25.58 -8.44 -6.99
CA GLY A 111 25.05 -8.03 -8.27
C GLY A 111 26.23 -7.54 -9.08
N THR A 112 26.84 -8.42 -9.85
CA THR A 112 27.78 -8.04 -10.88
C THR A 112 27.02 -7.08 -11.77
N THR A 113 27.30 -5.78 -11.69
CA THR A 113 26.67 -4.80 -12.56
C THR A 113 26.98 -5.22 -13.99
N ILE A 114 25.99 -5.77 -14.68
CA ILE A 114 26.19 -6.35 -16.01
C ILE A 114 26.18 -5.19 -17.01
N THR A 115 27.35 -4.66 -17.29
CA THR A 115 27.55 -3.50 -18.16
C THR A 115 27.46 -3.84 -19.64
N SER A 116 27.45 -5.13 -20.00
CA SER A 116 27.29 -5.57 -21.38
C SER A 116 26.73 -6.99 -21.50
N LEU A 117 26.08 -7.28 -22.62
CA LEU A 117 25.58 -8.62 -22.95
C LEU A 117 26.71 -9.67 -22.95
N LYS A 118 27.93 -9.27 -23.32
CA LYS A 118 29.11 -10.14 -23.29
C LYS A 118 29.49 -10.53 -21.85
N HIS A 119 29.37 -9.60 -20.91
CA HIS A 119 29.58 -9.87 -19.49
C HIS A 119 28.50 -10.83 -18.97
N TRP A 120 27.24 -10.63 -19.36
CA TRP A 120 26.13 -11.53 -19.01
C TRP A 120 26.39 -12.98 -19.45
N LEU A 121 26.78 -13.17 -20.72
CA LEU A 121 27.07 -14.48 -21.29
C LEU A 121 28.33 -15.14 -20.69
N ALA A 122 29.28 -14.35 -20.19
CA ALA A 122 30.44 -14.88 -19.47
C ALA A 122 30.06 -15.33 -18.05
N THR A 123 29.15 -14.62 -17.37
CA THR A 123 28.69 -14.96 -16.02
C THR A 123 27.72 -16.15 -15.99
N TYR A 124 26.80 -16.22 -16.95
CA TYR A 124 25.73 -17.24 -16.98
C TYR A 124 25.91 -18.31 -18.06
N GLY A 125 27.00 -18.24 -18.83
CA GLY A 125 27.32 -19.18 -19.90
C GLY A 125 26.80 -18.75 -21.27
N THR A 126 27.56 -19.07 -22.31
CA THR A 126 27.15 -18.85 -23.70
C THR A 126 26.21 -19.98 -24.15
N PRO A 127 25.10 -19.68 -24.84
CA PRO A 127 24.27 -20.72 -25.42
C PRO A 127 25.11 -21.54 -26.40
N LYS A 128 25.05 -22.88 -26.26
CA LYS A 128 25.72 -23.81 -27.17
C LYS A 128 25.22 -23.53 -28.57
N GLN A 129 26.11 -23.20 -29.50
CA GLN A 129 25.75 -23.01 -30.91
C GLN A 129 25.20 -24.34 -31.45
N GLN A 130 23.87 -24.44 -31.56
CA GLN A 130 23.24 -25.56 -32.25
C GLN A 130 23.39 -25.32 -33.76
N SER A 131 24.22 -26.13 -34.39
CA SER A 131 24.45 -26.14 -35.83
C SER A 131 23.31 -26.86 -36.56
N THR A 132 22.11 -26.29 -36.58
CA THR A 132 20.98 -26.89 -37.30
C THR A 132 20.11 -25.80 -37.90
N SER A 133 20.42 -25.47 -39.16
CA SER A 133 19.69 -24.52 -40.03
C SER A 133 18.17 -24.78 -40.07
N ASP A 134 17.74 -26.02 -39.92
CA ASP A 134 16.38 -26.44 -40.28
C ASP A 134 15.42 -26.65 -39.08
N LEU A 135 15.90 -26.45 -37.85
CA LEU A 135 15.12 -26.69 -36.62
C LEU A 135 14.39 -25.46 -36.07
N TYR A 136 14.61 -24.26 -36.63
CA TYR A 136 14.05 -23.01 -36.11
C TYR A 136 13.22 -22.24 -37.14
N THR A 137 12.31 -21.40 -36.65
CA THR A 137 11.56 -20.46 -37.49
C THR A 137 12.52 -19.46 -38.14
N VAL A 138 12.54 -19.43 -39.47
CA VAL A 138 13.36 -18.47 -40.22
C VAL A 138 12.47 -17.35 -40.73
N PHE A 139 12.88 -16.11 -40.46
CA PHE A 139 12.28 -14.93 -41.06
C PHE A 139 12.83 -14.76 -42.47
N THR A 140 12.02 -15.09 -43.46
CA THR A 140 12.37 -14.85 -44.86
C THR A 140 11.68 -13.59 -45.34
N PRO A 141 12.39 -12.67 -46.02
CA PRO A 141 11.77 -11.50 -46.64
C PRO A 141 10.61 -11.95 -47.54
N ASP A 142 9.43 -11.38 -47.34
CA ASP A 142 8.30 -11.69 -48.22
C ASP A 142 8.62 -11.14 -49.61
N ARG A 143 8.44 -11.97 -50.65
CA ARG A 143 8.60 -11.53 -52.04
C ARG A 143 7.52 -10.53 -52.44
N LYS A 144 6.41 -10.48 -51.70
CA LYS A 144 5.34 -9.51 -51.92
C LYS A 144 5.70 -8.18 -51.25
N VAL A 145 6.00 -7.19 -52.08
CA VAL A 145 6.09 -5.80 -51.66
C VAL A 145 4.67 -5.26 -51.58
N TYR A 146 4.22 -4.91 -50.37
CA TYR A 146 2.96 -4.21 -50.17
C TYR A 146 3.25 -2.71 -50.02
N GLY A 147 2.59 -1.88 -50.82
CA GLY A 147 2.80 -0.43 -50.83
C GLY A 147 3.01 0.13 -52.23
N GLY A 148 2.63 1.40 -52.38
CA GLY A 148 2.49 2.09 -53.66
C GLY A 148 1.01 2.37 -53.97
N THR A 149 0.38 3.28 -53.25
CA THR A 149 -0.87 3.90 -53.73
C THR A 149 -0.54 4.85 -54.88
N THR A 150 -1.51 5.17 -55.75
CA THR A 150 -1.33 6.00 -56.95
C THR A 150 -0.57 7.32 -56.71
N HIS A 151 -0.68 7.89 -55.50
CA HIS A 151 -0.06 9.16 -55.12
C HIS A 151 1.33 9.04 -54.46
N TYR A 152 1.78 7.84 -54.07
CA TYR A 152 3.06 7.62 -53.36
C TYR A 152 3.72 6.30 -53.78
N SER A 153 4.25 6.27 -55.00
CA SER A 153 4.90 5.10 -55.60
C SER A 153 6.22 4.69 -54.93
N ALA A 154 6.86 5.62 -54.21
CA ALA A 154 8.13 5.39 -53.53
C ALA A 154 7.99 4.67 -52.17
N PHE A 155 6.78 4.63 -51.59
CA PHE A 155 6.58 4.02 -50.28
C PHE A 155 6.35 2.51 -50.42
N ARG A 156 7.45 1.74 -50.28
CA ARG A 156 7.44 0.28 -50.29
C ARG A 156 7.57 -0.23 -48.87
N SER A 157 6.56 -0.91 -48.33
CA SER A 157 6.68 -1.57 -47.03
C SER A 157 7.31 -2.95 -47.26
N GLN A 158 8.48 -3.16 -46.66
CA GLN A 158 9.10 -4.47 -46.61
C GLN A 158 8.46 -5.26 -45.46
N ALA A 159 7.81 -6.37 -45.78
CA ALA A 159 7.30 -7.31 -44.80
C ALA A 159 8.23 -8.53 -44.73
N SER A 160 8.46 -9.05 -43.52
CA SER A 160 9.14 -10.34 -43.32
C SER A 160 8.10 -11.37 -42.87
N THR A 161 8.14 -12.56 -43.47
CA THR A 161 7.25 -13.67 -43.10
C THR A 161 8.02 -14.72 -42.34
N MET A 162 7.48 -15.13 -41.19
CA MET A 162 8.06 -16.19 -40.38
C MET A 162 7.65 -17.55 -40.94
N LYS A 163 8.61 -18.31 -41.49
CA LYS A 163 8.37 -19.70 -41.88
C LYS A 163 8.63 -20.61 -40.70
N LYS A 164 7.65 -21.43 -40.33
CA LYS A 164 7.75 -22.40 -39.23
C LYS A 164 8.66 -23.57 -39.63
N GLY A 165 9.82 -23.70 -38.97
CA GLY A 165 10.68 -24.89 -39.07
C GLY A 165 10.02 -26.11 -38.39
N ARG A 166 10.46 -27.32 -38.74
CA ARG A 166 9.91 -28.56 -38.17
C ARG A 166 10.82 -29.03 -37.04
N LEU A 167 10.28 -29.06 -35.81
CA LEU A 167 10.98 -29.57 -34.64
C LEU A 167 10.68 -31.07 -34.51
N THR A 168 11.54 -31.92 -35.06
CA THR A 168 11.56 -33.35 -34.74
C THR A 168 12.70 -33.59 -33.76
N LYS A 169 12.38 -34.26 -32.64
CA LYS A 169 13.31 -34.61 -31.57
C LYS A 169 14.50 -35.42 -32.08
#